data_AF-A0A915Z9S0-F1
#
_entry.id   AF-A0A915Z9S0-F1
#
_cell.length_a   1.000
_cell.length_b   1.000
_cell.length_c   1.000
_cell.angle_alpha   90.00
_cell.angle_beta   90.00
_cell.angle_gamma   90.00
#
_symmetry.space_group_name_H-M   'P 1'
#
loop_
_entity.id
_entity.type
_entity.pdbx_description
1 polymer ?
#
loop_
_entity_poly.entity_id
_entity_poly.type
_entity_poly.pdbx_seq_one_letter_code
_entity_poly.pdbx_strand_id
1 'polypeptide(L)'
;MYSPGVVKKPFLQTTFIPLDNYYKIFSWGYGVANTEEMKILQLSDGDEIRIWENDDVMNCYVALDLFGWWHRYKRGILLLYFRSNEELQKAQLWVHEKHPNIRVKKL
;
A
#
# COMPACT_ATOMS: atom_id res chain seq x y z
N MET A 1 -14.20 57.64 32.84
CA MET A 1 -14.50 56.95 31.57
C MET A 1 -13.81 55.60 31.60
N TYR A 2 -14.58 54.50 31.61
CA TYR A 2 -14.06 53.13 31.61
C TYR A 2 -13.73 52.71 30.17
N SER A 3 -12.50 52.26 29.90
CA SER A 3 -12.16 51.56 28.65
C SER A 3 -12.46 50.07 28.80
N PRO A 4 -13.23 49.44 27.90
CA PRO A 4 -13.47 48.00 27.98
C PRO A 4 -12.21 47.24 27.58
N GLY A 5 -11.74 46.37 28.48
CA GLY A 5 -10.61 45.48 28.22
C GLY A 5 -10.93 44.52 27.08
N VAL A 6 -10.09 44.52 26.04
CA VAL A 6 -10.16 43.55 24.94
C VAL A 6 -9.78 42.19 25.47
N VAL A 7 -10.76 41.31 25.68
CA VAL A 7 -10.51 39.90 25.98
C VAL A 7 -9.99 39.24 24.70
N LYS A 8 -8.66 39.10 24.58
CA LYS A 8 -8.05 38.28 23.54
C LYS A 8 -8.44 36.83 23.79
N LYS A 9 -9.34 36.28 22.97
CA LYS A 9 -9.62 34.83 22.96
C LYS A 9 -8.30 34.09 22.69
N PRO A 10 -7.96 33.04 23.46
CA PRO A 10 -6.77 32.26 23.19
C PRO A 10 -6.89 31.66 21.79
N PHE A 11 -5.88 31.90 20.96
CA PHE A 11 -5.79 31.27 19.65
C PHE A 11 -5.64 29.77 19.89
N LEU A 12 -6.63 28.97 19.46
CA LEU A 12 -6.52 27.52 19.46
C LEU A 12 -5.34 27.13 18.55
N GLN A 13 -4.23 26.72 19.15
CA GLN A 13 -3.12 26.14 18.42
C GLN A 13 -3.48 24.70 18.09
N THR A 14 -3.85 24.45 16.84
CA THR A 14 -4.06 23.09 16.32
C THR A 14 -2.75 22.59 15.72
N THR A 15 -2.31 21.41 16.14
CA THR A 15 -1.19 20.69 15.52
C THR A 15 -1.74 19.74 14.46
N PHE A 16 -1.27 19.88 13.22
CA PHE A 16 -1.55 18.93 12.15
C PHE A 16 -0.42 17.91 12.06
N ILE A 17 -0.74 16.63 12.19
CA ILE A 17 0.22 15.53 12.07
C ILE A 17 -0.20 14.66 10.88
N PRO A 18 0.61 14.56 9.82
CA PRO A 18 0.32 13.66 8.70
C PRO A 18 0.43 12.20 9.16
N LEU A 19 -0.56 11.39 8.78
CA LEU A 19 -0.61 9.96 9.12
C LEU A 19 -0.08 9.06 8.00
N ASP A 20 0.54 9.62 6.96
CA ASP A 20 0.99 8.91 5.76
C ASP A 20 1.87 7.69 6.07
N ASN A 21 2.75 7.81 7.06
CA ASN A 21 3.61 6.71 7.50
C ASN A 21 2.85 5.59 8.22
N TYR A 22 1.76 5.93 8.92
CA TYR A 22 0.93 4.93 9.62
C TYR A 22 -0.02 4.23 8.66
N TYR A 23 -0.53 4.93 7.65
CA TYR A 23 -1.45 4.36 6.68
C TYR A 23 -0.88 3.14 5.96
N LYS A 24 0.42 3.11 5.69
CA LYS A 24 1.10 1.94 5.07
C LYS A 24 0.96 0.64 5.88
N ILE A 25 0.66 0.72 7.18
CA ILE A 25 0.61 -0.42 8.09
C ILE A 25 -0.79 -1.07 8.11
N PHE A 26 -1.85 -0.31 7.83
CA PHE A 26 -3.23 -0.79 8.04
C PHE A 26 -4.22 -0.36 6.95
N SER A 27 -3.84 0.50 6.00
CA SER A 27 -4.70 0.94 4.92
C SER A 27 -4.18 0.49 3.55
N TRP A 28 -5.13 0.15 2.68
CA TRP A 28 -4.85 -0.38 1.36
C TRP A 28 -5.97 -0.08 0.37
N GLY A 29 -5.63 -0.13 -0.91
CA GLY A 29 -6.59 -0.10 -2.02
C GLY A 29 -6.84 -1.51 -2.56
N TYR A 30 -8.08 -1.81 -2.93
CA TYR A 30 -8.41 -3.04 -3.64
C TYR A 30 -9.23 -2.77 -4.89
N GLY A 31 -8.90 -3.46 -5.96
CA GLY A 31 -9.52 -3.28 -7.26
C GLY A 31 -8.52 -2.83 -8.30
N VAL A 32 -9.00 -2.70 -9.54
CA VAL A 32 -8.16 -2.23 -10.65
C VAL A 32 -7.70 -0.80 -10.34
N ALA A 33 -6.38 -0.59 -10.27
CA ALA A 33 -5.83 0.75 -10.14
C ALA A 33 -5.99 1.49 -11.48
N ASN A 34 -6.80 2.55 -11.51
CA ASN A 34 -6.98 3.44 -12.68
C ASN A 34 -5.85 4.46 -12.80
N THR A 35 -4.62 3.99 -12.67
CA THR A 35 -3.42 4.81 -12.72
C THR A 35 -2.55 4.23 -13.82
N GLU A 36 -2.58 4.86 -14.99
CA GLU A 36 -1.72 4.53 -16.14
C GLU A 36 -0.22 4.54 -15.77
N GLU A 37 0.12 5.06 -14.60
CA GLU A 37 1.46 5.21 -14.05
C GLU A 37 1.95 4.02 -13.21
N MET A 38 1.04 3.18 -12.68
CA MET A 38 1.45 2.08 -11.79
C MET A 38 2.16 0.96 -12.54
N LYS A 39 3.20 0.43 -11.91
CA LYS A 39 3.91 -0.78 -12.33
C LYS A 39 3.23 -1.98 -11.71
N ILE A 40 2.98 -3.00 -12.52
CA ILE A 40 2.17 -4.15 -12.12
C ILE A 40 3.07 -5.39 -12.02
N LEU A 41 3.06 -6.01 -10.84
CA LEU A 41 3.62 -7.33 -10.63
C LEU A 41 2.48 -8.34 -10.60
N GLN A 42 2.41 -9.18 -11.63
CA GLN A 42 1.51 -10.31 -11.67
C GLN A 42 2.15 -11.47 -10.92
N LEU A 43 1.43 -11.95 -9.90
CA LEU A 43 1.71 -13.19 -9.20
C LEU A 43 0.77 -14.28 -9.71
N SER A 44 1.33 -15.43 -10.05
CA SER A 44 0.57 -16.59 -10.48
C SER A 44 1.28 -17.86 -10.07
N ASP A 45 0.53 -18.76 -9.46
CA ASP A 45 0.81 -20.18 -9.46
C ASP A 45 -0.53 -20.87 -9.22
N GLY A 46 -0.65 -22.14 -9.58
CA GLY A 46 -1.93 -22.83 -9.60
C GLY A 46 -2.70 -22.82 -8.28
N ASP A 47 -2.05 -22.71 -7.11
CA ASP A 47 -2.68 -22.94 -5.80
C ASP A 47 -2.16 -22.11 -4.59
N GLU A 48 -0.90 -21.70 -4.47
CA GLU A 48 -0.40 -20.92 -3.32
C GLU A 48 -0.96 -19.48 -3.30
N ILE A 49 -0.99 -18.79 -4.45
CA ILE A 49 -1.67 -17.47 -4.58
C ILE A 49 -3.15 -17.53 -4.17
N ARG A 50 -3.75 -18.70 -4.28
CA ARG A 50 -5.17 -18.91 -3.96
C ARG A 50 -5.40 -19.02 -2.45
N ILE A 51 -4.38 -19.39 -1.70
CA ILE A 51 -4.42 -19.49 -0.23
C ILE A 51 -4.11 -18.14 0.41
N TRP A 52 -3.28 -17.30 -0.23
CA TRP A 52 -3.01 -15.96 0.29
C TRP A 52 -4.32 -15.23 0.56
N GLU A 53 -4.49 -14.76 1.79
CA GLU A 53 -5.55 -13.85 2.20
C GLU A 53 -5.08 -12.40 2.06
N ASN A 54 -5.89 -11.43 2.49
CA ASN A 54 -5.51 -10.02 2.42
C ASN A 54 -4.28 -9.72 3.29
N ASP A 55 -4.16 -10.37 4.44
CA ASP A 55 -3.05 -10.17 5.37
C ASP A 55 -1.71 -10.64 4.78
N ASP A 56 -1.70 -11.74 4.03
CA ASP A 56 -0.51 -12.21 3.32
C ASP A 56 -0.03 -11.20 2.28
N VAL A 57 -0.99 -10.60 1.54
CA VAL A 57 -0.67 -9.56 0.56
C VAL A 57 -0.19 -8.29 1.25
N MET A 58 -0.83 -7.88 2.35
CA MET A 58 -0.39 -6.72 3.14
C MET A 58 1.01 -6.93 3.71
N ASN A 59 1.36 -8.13 4.16
CA ASN A 59 2.69 -8.43 4.71
C ASN A 59 3.81 -8.12 3.70
N CYS A 60 3.58 -8.35 2.40
CA CYS A 60 4.51 -7.94 1.35
C CYS A 60 4.71 -6.41 1.36
N TYR A 61 3.63 -5.63 1.36
CA TYR A 61 3.72 -4.16 1.34
C TYR A 61 4.30 -3.58 2.63
N VAL A 62 3.92 -4.12 3.78
CA VAL A 62 4.46 -3.73 5.10
C VAL A 62 5.96 -4.02 5.18
N ALA A 63 6.40 -5.20 4.72
CA ALA A 63 7.82 -5.55 4.70
C ALA A 63 8.66 -4.61 3.82
N LEU A 64 8.03 -3.95 2.85
CA LEU A 64 8.67 -3.00 1.93
C LEU A 64 8.49 -1.53 2.34
N ASP A 65 7.79 -1.25 3.45
CA ASP A 65 7.36 0.10 3.87
C ASP A 65 6.59 0.86 2.77
N LEU A 66 5.63 0.18 2.16
CA LEU A 66 4.81 0.69 1.06
C LEU A 66 3.32 0.68 1.38
N PHE A 67 2.57 1.59 0.73
CA PHE A 67 1.11 1.53 0.71
C PHE A 67 0.65 0.38 -0.19
N GLY A 68 -0.23 -0.48 0.31
CA GLY A 68 -0.71 -1.64 -0.42
C GLY A 68 -1.83 -1.32 -1.40
N TRP A 69 -1.69 -1.76 -2.65
CA TRP A 69 -2.80 -1.82 -3.59
C TRP A 69 -2.72 -3.11 -4.39
N TRP A 70 -3.76 -3.93 -4.38
CA TRP A 70 -3.81 -5.16 -5.16
C TRP A 70 -5.18 -5.47 -5.75
N HIS A 71 -5.21 -6.42 -6.67
CA HIS A 71 -6.44 -6.90 -7.27
C HIS A 71 -6.35 -8.38 -7.63
N ARG A 72 -7.37 -9.15 -7.28
CA ARG A 72 -7.53 -10.53 -7.77
C ARG A 72 -8.24 -10.47 -9.12
N TYR A 73 -7.48 -10.57 -10.20
CA TYR A 73 -7.98 -10.41 -11.56
C TYR A 73 -8.76 -11.64 -12.04
N LYS A 74 -8.17 -12.83 -11.88
CA LYS A 74 -8.77 -14.13 -12.22
C LYS A 74 -8.35 -15.15 -11.17
N ARG A 75 -8.99 -16.32 -11.18
CA ARG A 75 -8.62 -17.45 -10.32
C ARG A 75 -7.13 -17.78 -10.51
N GLY A 76 -6.35 -17.73 -9.43
CA GLY A 76 -4.90 -17.99 -9.46
C GLY A 76 -4.04 -16.82 -9.98
N ILE A 77 -4.62 -15.63 -10.17
CA ILE A 77 -3.89 -14.44 -10.62
C ILE A 77 -4.13 -13.29 -9.64
N LEU A 78 -3.05 -12.86 -8.99
CA LEU A 78 -3.01 -11.70 -8.12
C LEU A 78 -2.15 -10.60 -8.78
N LEU A 79 -2.69 -9.39 -8.86
CA LEU A 79 -1.98 -8.22 -9.38
C LEU A 79 -1.61 -7.33 -8.20
N LEU A 80 -0.32 -7.03 -8.06
CA LEU A 80 0.21 -6.06 -7.12
C LEU A 80 0.59 -4.78 -7.87
N TYR A 81 0.22 -3.63 -7.34
CA TYR A 81 0.50 -2.32 -7.95
C TYR A 81 1.60 -1.58 -7.18
N PHE A 82 2.51 -0.93 -7.91
CA PHE A 82 3.65 -0.19 -7.39
C PHE A 82 3.82 1.13 -8.13
N ARG A 83 4.36 2.16 -7.47
CA ARG A 83 4.53 3.50 -8.06
C ARG A 83 5.78 3.60 -8.93
N SER A 84 6.75 2.72 -8.73
CA SER A 84 8.03 2.75 -9.46
C SER A 84 8.54 1.36 -9.82
N ASN A 85 9.46 1.31 -10.78
CA ASN A 85 10.16 0.06 -11.12
C ASN A 85 11.05 -0.43 -9.98
N GLU A 86 11.55 0.47 -9.12
CA GLU A 86 12.37 0.10 -7.96
C GLU A 86 11.53 -0.64 -6.91
N GLU A 87 10.35 -0.11 -6.56
CA GLU A 87 9.40 -0.77 -5.66
C GLU A 87 9.00 -2.15 -6.20
N LEU A 88 8.68 -2.23 -7.49
CA LEU A 88 8.34 -3.49 -8.13
C LEU A 88 9.49 -4.50 -8.05
N GLN A 89 10.74 -4.07 -8.27
CA GLN A 89 11.91 -4.94 -8.19
C GLN A 89 12.14 -5.45 -6.77
N LYS A 90 11.96 -4.60 -5.75
CA LYS A 90 12.03 -5.00 -4.34
C LYS A 90 10.96 -6.04 -4.01
N ALA A 91 9.73 -5.84 -4.48
CA ALA A 91 8.65 -6.82 -4.30
C ALA A 91 8.93 -8.14 -5.04
N GLN A 92 9.47 -8.07 -6.26
CA GLN A 92 9.86 -9.28 -7.00
C GLN A 92 10.91 -10.09 -6.24
N LEU A 93 11.93 -9.43 -5.68
CA LEU A 93 12.95 -10.09 -4.87
C LEU A 93 12.34 -10.69 -3.59
N TRP A 94 11.50 -9.93 -2.90
CA TRP A 94 10.82 -10.40 -1.69
C TRP A 94 9.98 -11.67 -1.94
N VAL A 95 9.18 -11.68 -3.02
CA VAL A 95 8.39 -12.86 -3.41
C VAL A 95 9.31 -14.03 -3.75
N HIS A 96 10.39 -13.81 -4.50
CA HIS A 96 11.33 -14.87 -4.86
C HIS A 96 12.00 -15.51 -3.63
N GLU A 97 12.39 -14.70 -2.64
CA GLU A 97 13.06 -15.17 -1.43
C GLU A 97 12.10 -15.85 -0.45
N LYS A 98 10.89 -15.32 -0.27
CA LYS A 98 9.93 -15.81 0.73
C LYS A 98 8.98 -16.86 0.18
N HIS A 99 8.71 -16.84 -1.12
CA HIS A 99 7.71 -17.67 -1.78
C HIS A 99 8.23 -18.16 -3.14
N PRO A 100 9.27 -19.01 -3.16
CA PRO A 100 9.99 -19.41 -4.38
C PRO A 100 9.12 -20.15 -5.41
N ASN A 101 7.96 -20.68 -4.99
CA ASN A 101 7.03 -21.41 -5.86
C ASN A 101 6.08 -20.48 -6.63
N ILE A 102 5.97 -19.21 -6.22
CA ILE A 102 5.15 -18.20 -6.90
C ILE A 102 5.86 -17.73 -8.17
N ARG A 103 5.19 -17.83 -9.32
CA ARG A 103 5.71 -17.24 -10.57
C ARG A 103 5.37 -15.76 -10.62
N VAL A 104 6.38 -14.96 -10.92
CA VAL A 104 6.29 -13.50 -11.00
C VAL A 104 6.45 -13.05 -12.46
N LYS A 105 5.59 -12.15 -12.91
CA LYS A 105 5.66 -11.53 -14.23
C LYS A 105 5.41 -10.03 -14.13
N LYS A 106 6.27 -9.23 -14.75
CA LYS A 106 6.05 -7.77 -14.92
C LYS A 106 5.08 -7.56 -16.07
N LEU A 107 4.08 -6.69 -15.88
CA LEU A 107 3.14 -6.27 -16.93
C LEU A 107 3.41 -4.82 -17.33
#